data_AF-A0A7K2IVF5-F1
#
_entry.id   AF-A0A7K2IVF5-F1
#
_cell.length_a   1.000
_cell.length_b   1.000
_cell.length_c   1.000
_cell.angle_alpha   90.00
_cell.angle_beta   90.00
_cell.angle_gamma   90.00
#
_symmetry.space_group_name_H-M   'P 1'
#
loop_
_entity.id
_entity.type
_entity.pdbx_description
1 polymer ?
#
loop_
_entity_poly.entity_id
_entity_poly.type
_entity_poly.pdbx_seq_one_letter_code
_entity_poly.pdbx_strand_id
1 'polypeptide(L)'
;MTDTDPNTATPGSAAGDAALVRKYLYDVHYRWQEIHAEGQGGLDDPDRPPLFTRPAVPRRRHALPARPRHRLGPLGAALREEYEPSGATRPASGAPGGPDPERLSALLFYGYGFSRMDAGPQVEWPWHRTVASARCFYPVELALWSADAPEGVHRYDPAHHELSELRDDVGAKELAAAAAADFDGARNVLVVTARLGKTAFRYRNYSYRLAAQEAGLVAGNLLVVASALGMRGQMRTRFLDEEVARLLALPDDDSESVLAVLPLWDASEAPKEPGYRPAPVPSPPPERIVVPVAGGSGIDPVLSARMLAVERASWLRDPEELAPVRPDARVRPGKPEPSEATAFDVPLAPVRGESDMDTATAVVRRDSGPDVFLPTAEPLPLGTVSDLLLDAVRPLGDDLWHEIAPPEVGVHALVGAVDDLPRGHYRLVDGALRPVGRDDLRSRLQAMNVWRTEINARTSPLLVAVTAYTEGLLEHHPGRAFRATQLSTGVVTQRISLAAAAHGLSARVTNSYDAEEFASLLGLDGEREIPVFLLVLGRPNAPWHLATRLRP
;
A
#
# COMPACT_ATOMS: atom_id res chain seq x y z
N MET A 1 0.89 -35.62 -6.03
CA MET A 1 -0.55 -35.65 -5.72
C MET A 1 -0.72 -36.30 -4.37
N THR A 2 -0.68 -35.49 -3.31
CA THR A 2 -1.25 -35.85 -2.01
C THR A 2 -2.50 -35.01 -1.87
N ASP A 3 -3.59 -35.71 -1.59
CA ASP A 3 -4.98 -35.26 -1.58
C ASP A 3 -5.24 -34.43 -0.31
N THR A 4 -4.69 -33.22 -0.26
CA THR A 4 -5.06 -32.23 0.74
C THR A 4 -6.02 -31.25 0.09
N ASP A 5 -7.30 -31.41 0.40
CA ASP A 5 -8.31 -30.39 0.12
C ASP A 5 -7.78 -29.05 0.70
N PRO A 6 -7.61 -28.01 -0.12
CA PRO A 6 -7.13 -26.70 0.34
C PRO A 6 -8.07 -26.06 1.38
N ASN A 7 -9.31 -26.55 1.53
CA ASN A 7 -10.22 -26.14 2.59
C ASN A 7 -10.01 -26.88 3.93
N THR A 8 -9.15 -27.89 4.00
CA THR A 8 -8.88 -28.67 5.23
C THR A 8 -7.44 -28.55 5.72
N ALA A 9 -6.66 -27.58 5.24
CA ALA A 9 -5.36 -27.29 5.83
C ALA A 9 -5.58 -26.72 7.24
N THR A 10 -5.58 -27.60 8.24
CA THR A 10 -5.57 -27.23 9.65
C THR A 10 -4.43 -26.24 9.88
N PRO A 11 -4.65 -25.14 10.63
CA PRO A 11 -3.55 -24.27 11.06
C PRO A 11 -2.40 -25.12 11.62
N GLY A 12 -1.17 -24.83 11.20
CA GLY A 12 -0.01 -25.50 11.75
C GLY A 12 0.17 -25.14 13.22
N SER A 13 1.20 -25.70 13.85
CA SER A 13 1.71 -25.06 15.07
C SER A 13 2.16 -23.63 14.72
N ALA A 14 2.13 -22.69 15.69
CA ALA A 14 2.60 -21.32 15.45
C ALA A 14 4.02 -21.28 14.83
N ALA A 15 4.88 -22.23 15.17
CA ALA A 15 6.20 -22.39 14.56
C ALA A 15 6.15 -22.85 13.09
N GLY A 16 5.21 -23.74 12.75
CA GLY A 16 4.97 -24.17 11.36
C GLY A 16 4.43 -23.03 10.50
N ASP A 17 3.47 -22.27 11.00
CA ASP A 17 2.90 -21.11 10.33
C ASP A 17 3.98 -20.03 10.09
N ALA A 18 4.79 -19.72 11.10
CA ALA A 18 5.94 -18.82 11.00
C ALA A 18 6.95 -19.27 9.93
N ALA A 19 7.27 -20.57 9.88
CA ALA A 19 8.18 -21.12 8.89
C ALA A 19 7.61 -21.02 7.47
N LEU A 20 6.30 -21.25 7.31
CA LEU A 20 5.59 -21.10 6.03
C LEU A 20 5.62 -19.64 5.55
N VAL A 21 5.31 -18.67 6.42
CA VAL A 21 5.36 -17.24 6.10
C VAL A 21 6.77 -16.82 5.70
N ARG A 22 7.79 -17.22 6.46
CA ARG A 22 9.21 -16.94 6.13
C ARG A 22 9.59 -17.51 4.77
N LYS A 23 9.26 -18.77 4.52
CA LYS A 23 9.58 -19.43 3.25
C LYS A 23 8.89 -18.74 2.09
N TYR A 24 7.61 -18.43 2.21
CA TYR A 24 6.86 -17.75 1.16
C TYR A 24 7.39 -16.34 0.90
N LEU A 25 7.72 -15.58 1.95
CA LEU A 25 8.35 -14.25 1.82
C LEU A 25 9.64 -14.34 1.00
N TYR A 26 10.47 -15.34 1.24
CA TYR A 26 11.67 -15.58 0.42
C TYR A 26 11.31 -15.99 -1.01
N ASP A 27 10.49 -17.02 -1.19
CA ASP A 27 10.21 -17.59 -2.50
C ASP A 27 9.57 -16.57 -3.47
N VAL A 28 8.63 -15.74 -2.99
CA VAL A 28 7.98 -14.75 -3.86
C VAL A 28 8.89 -13.60 -4.29
N HIS A 29 10.07 -13.45 -3.68
CA HIS A 29 11.08 -12.50 -4.14
C HIS A 29 12.17 -13.21 -4.94
N TYR A 30 12.78 -14.26 -4.39
CA TYR A 30 13.99 -14.90 -4.96
C TYR A 30 13.74 -16.14 -5.80
N ARG A 31 12.59 -16.80 -5.65
CA ARG A 31 12.18 -17.96 -6.47
C ARG A 31 10.91 -17.66 -7.26
N TRP A 32 10.76 -16.39 -7.65
CA TRP A 32 9.53 -15.92 -8.28
C TRP A 32 9.27 -16.65 -9.59
N GLN A 33 10.27 -17.14 -10.32
CA GLN A 33 10.09 -17.90 -11.55
C GLN A 33 9.27 -19.16 -11.30
N GLU A 34 9.57 -19.89 -10.23
CA GLU A 34 8.87 -21.11 -9.84
C GLU A 34 7.42 -20.81 -9.45
N ILE A 35 7.21 -19.77 -8.62
CA ILE A 35 5.86 -19.38 -8.16
C ILE A 35 5.03 -18.76 -9.29
N HIS A 36 5.63 -17.95 -10.16
CA HIS A 36 4.91 -17.28 -11.23
C HIS A 36 4.58 -18.22 -12.38
N ALA A 37 5.45 -19.19 -12.70
CA ALA A 37 5.18 -20.18 -13.76
C ALA A 37 3.88 -20.97 -13.50
N GLU A 38 3.41 -21.00 -12.26
CA GLU A 38 2.12 -21.58 -11.88
C GLU A 38 0.92 -20.78 -12.46
N GLY A 39 1.11 -19.54 -12.95
CA GLY A 39 0.08 -18.68 -13.55
C GLY A 39 0.27 -18.37 -15.05
N GLN A 40 -0.80 -18.54 -15.84
CA GLN A 40 -0.82 -18.34 -17.31
C GLN A 40 -2.12 -17.67 -17.82
N GLY A 41 -2.94 -17.06 -16.94
CA GLY A 41 -4.25 -16.49 -17.33
C GLY A 41 -4.15 -15.31 -18.31
N GLY A 42 -4.91 -15.36 -19.40
CA GLY A 42 -4.97 -14.34 -20.45
C GLY A 42 -5.90 -13.17 -20.11
N LEU A 43 -5.88 -12.11 -20.92
CA LEU A 43 -6.84 -10.99 -20.81
C LEU A 43 -8.26 -11.39 -21.22
N ASP A 44 -8.35 -12.32 -22.17
CA ASP A 44 -9.58 -12.90 -22.71
C ASP A 44 -10.04 -14.12 -21.90
N ASP A 45 -9.50 -14.30 -20.69
CA ASP A 45 -9.90 -15.38 -19.80
C ASP A 45 -11.39 -15.21 -19.43
N PRO A 46 -12.27 -16.14 -19.83
CA PRO A 46 -13.71 -16.02 -19.57
C PRO A 46 -14.03 -16.06 -18.07
N ASP A 47 -13.12 -16.60 -17.24
CA ASP A 47 -13.26 -16.72 -15.79
C ASP A 47 -12.64 -15.52 -15.05
N ARG A 48 -12.24 -14.46 -15.76
CA ARG A 48 -11.68 -13.24 -15.15
C ARG A 48 -12.70 -12.56 -14.23
N PRO A 49 -12.36 -12.29 -12.96
CA PRO A 49 -13.23 -11.54 -12.05
C PRO A 49 -13.52 -10.12 -12.54
N PRO A 50 -14.67 -9.52 -12.17
CA PRO A 50 -14.97 -8.15 -12.52
C PRO A 50 -13.98 -7.17 -11.89
N LEU A 51 -13.55 -6.16 -12.64
CA LEU A 51 -12.63 -5.10 -12.15
C LEU A 51 -13.26 -4.29 -11.01
N PHE A 52 -14.56 -4.01 -11.12
CA PHE A 52 -15.34 -3.34 -10.09
C PHE A 52 -16.19 -4.37 -9.37
N THR A 53 -15.85 -4.59 -8.11
CA THR A 53 -16.62 -5.46 -7.23
C THR A 53 -17.95 -4.80 -6.92
N ARG A 54 -19.02 -5.59 -6.99
CA ARG A 54 -20.30 -5.22 -6.40
C ARG A 54 -20.86 -6.37 -5.58
N PRO A 55 -21.52 -6.09 -4.45
CA PRO A 55 -22.38 -7.07 -3.83
C PRO A 55 -23.50 -7.45 -4.84
N ALA A 56 -23.78 -8.74 -4.98
CA ALA A 56 -24.77 -9.25 -5.93
C ALA A 56 -26.20 -8.83 -5.54
N VAL A 57 -26.47 -8.71 -4.23
CA VAL A 57 -27.74 -8.21 -3.68
C VAL A 57 -27.43 -7.30 -2.49
N PRO A 58 -27.05 -6.02 -2.72
CA PRO A 58 -26.79 -5.11 -1.62
C PRO A 58 -28.10 -4.80 -0.89
N ARG A 59 -28.07 -4.81 0.45
CA ARG A 59 -29.23 -4.49 1.29
C ARG A 59 -29.68 -3.05 1.08
N ARG A 60 -28.73 -2.10 1.09
CA ARG A 60 -28.93 -0.68 0.81
C ARG A 60 -27.71 -0.06 0.12
N ARG A 61 -27.95 1.03 -0.61
CA ARG A 61 -26.92 1.84 -1.27
C ARG A 61 -27.10 3.30 -0.93
N HIS A 62 -25.99 4.00 -0.71
CA HIS A 62 -25.96 5.40 -0.33
C HIS A 62 -24.98 6.14 -1.25
N ALA A 63 -25.51 7.01 -2.11
CA ALA A 63 -24.67 7.83 -2.97
C ALA A 63 -23.82 8.80 -2.13
N LEU A 64 -22.54 8.91 -2.43
CA LEU A 64 -21.69 9.96 -1.88
C LEU A 64 -21.81 11.22 -2.75
N PRO A 65 -21.56 12.41 -2.19
CA PRO A 65 -21.46 13.64 -2.97
C PRO A 65 -20.61 13.47 -4.24
N ALA A 66 -21.21 13.72 -5.41
CA ALA A 66 -20.61 13.40 -6.70
C ALA A 66 -19.40 14.30 -7.10
N ARG A 67 -19.18 15.42 -6.39
CA ARG A 67 -18.11 16.37 -6.67
C ARG A 67 -17.26 16.57 -5.42
N PRO A 68 -16.32 15.65 -5.15
CA PRO A 68 -15.44 15.76 -3.99
C PRO A 68 -14.63 17.06 -4.06
N ARG A 69 -14.33 17.64 -2.90
CA ARG A 69 -13.61 18.93 -2.78
C ARG A 69 -12.38 18.96 -3.70
N HIS A 70 -12.29 19.97 -4.56
CA HIS A 70 -11.21 20.05 -5.55
C HIS A 70 -9.87 20.57 -4.99
N ARG A 71 -9.87 21.12 -3.77
CA ARG A 71 -8.66 21.57 -3.08
C ARG A 71 -8.58 21.01 -1.68
N LEU A 72 -7.59 20.15 -1.45
CA LEU A 72 -7.32 19.57 -0.14
C LEU A 72 -6.20 20.33 0.60
N GLY A 73 -5.46 21.19 -0.08
CA GLY A 73 -4.30 21.86 0.50
C GLY A 73 -2.98 21.28 -0.01
N PRO A 74 -1.85 21.88 0.41
CA PRO A 74 -0.53 21.58 -0.14
C PRO A 74 -0.06 20.16 0.19
N LEU A 75 0.38 19.40 -0.82
CA LEU A 75 0.85 18.00 -0.66
C LEU A 75 1.99 17.89 0.36
N GLY A 76 2.93 18.84 0.33
CA GLY A 76 4.06 18.85 1.24
C GLY A 76 3.68 19.13 2.69
N ALA A 77 2.51 19.74 2.95
CA ALA A 77 1.96 19.79 4.30
C ALA A 77 1.33 18.45 4.65
N ALA A 78 0.51 17.89 3.76
CA ALA A 78 -0.13 16.58 3.99
C ALA A 78 0.86 15.42 4.24
N LEU A 79 2.04 15.45 3.62
CA LEU A 79 3.11 14.47 3.86
C LEU A 79 3.88 14.71 5.17
N ARG A 80 3.90 15.95 5.70
CA ARG A 80 4.59 16.31 6.96
C ARG A 80 3.67 16.21 8.18
N GLU A 81 2.46 16.72 8.04
CA GLU A 81 1.41 16.79 9.06
C GLU A 81 0.75 15.44 9.33
N GLU A 82 1.19 14.36 8.67
CA GLU A 82 0.79 13.01 9.04
C GLU A 82 1.07 12.79 10.54
N TYR A 83 2.17 13.36 11.08
CA TYR A 83 2.55 13.25 12.49
C TYR A 83 3.38 14.40 13.11
N GLU A 84 3.83 15.42 12.35
CA GLU A 84 4.44 16.63 12.94
C GLU A 84 3.37 17.70 13.16
N PRO A 85 3.16 18.22 14.39
CA PRO A 85 2.13 19.21 14.65
C PRO A 85 2.49 20.54 14.00
N SER A 86 1.80 20.90 12.92
CA SER A 86 1.67 22.29 12.51
C SER A 86 0.47 22.90 13.27
N GLY A 87 0.63 24.11 13.80
CA GLY A 87 -0.44 24.82 14.50
C GLY A 87 -1.59 25.29 13.59
N ALA A 88 -1.60 24.90 12.30
CA ALA A 88 -2.60 25.31 11.33
C ALA A 88 -3.82 24.37 11.39
N THR A 89 -4.81 24.76 12.19
CA THR A 89 -6.13 24.14 12.15
C THR A 89 -6.85 24.54 10.86
N ARG A 90 -7.04 23.60 9.92
CA ARG A 90 -7.97 23.81 8.80
C ARG A 90 -9.41 23.66 9.32
N PRO A 91 -10.29 24.66 9.13
CA PRO A 91 -11.65 24.58 9.62
C PRO A 91 -12.40 23.43 8.93
N ALA A 92 -13.01 22.55 9.73
CA ALA A 92 -14.05 21.65 9.25
C ALA A 92 -15.20 22.49 8.67
N SER A 93 -15.77 22.08 7.53
CA SER A 93 -16.89 22.82 6.92
C SER A 93 -18.26 22.38 7.43
N GLY A 94 -18.29 21.50 8.43
CA GLY A 94 -19.50 21.12 9.17
C GLY A 94 -19.67 21.92 10.46
N ALA A 95 -20.86 21.83 11.07
CA ALA A 95 -21.01 22.25 12.46
C ALA A 95 -20.02 21.44 13.33
N PRO A 96 -19.35 22.05 14.31
CA PRO A 96 -18.42 21.33 15.18
C PRO A 96 -19.09 20.07 15.76
N GLY A 97 -18.56 18.90 15.41
CA GLY A 97 -19.05 17.60 15.89
C GLY A 97 -20.19 16.95 15.10
N GLY A 98 -20.71 17.55 14.03
CA GLY A 98 -21.70 16.93 13.14
C GLY A 98 -21.09 16.14 11.96
N PRO A 99 -21.89 15.34 11.23
CA PRO A 99 -21.41 14.56 10.08
C PRO A 99 -20.97 15.48 8.91
N ASP A 100 -19.86 15.12 8.27
CA ASP A 100 -19.29 15.79 7.08
C ASP A 100 -19.16 14.81 5.89
N PRO A 101 -20.27 14.50 5.19
CA PRO A 101 -20.27 13.56 4.07
C PRO A 101 -19.42 14.03 2.88
N GLU A 102 -19.16 15.34 2.75
CA GLU A 102 -18.27 15.90 1.72
C GLU A 102 -16.80 15.56 2.01
N ARG A 103 -16.40 15.57 3.29
CA ARG A 103 -15.06 15.14 3.71
C ARG A 103 -14.88 13.63 3.52
N LEU A 104 -15.89 12.84 3.85
CA LEU A 104 -15.88 11.39 3.59
C LEU A 104 -15.82 11.09 2.08
N SER A 105 -16.63 11.77 1.27
CA SER A 105 -16.57 11.67 -0.20
C SER A 105 -15.18 11.97 -0.73
N ALA A 106 -14.57 13.08 -0.29
CA ALA A 106 -13.21 13.43 -0.69
C ALA A 106 -12.17 12.38 -0.26
N LEU A 107 -12.27 11.88 0.98
CA LEU A 107 -11.39 10.84 1.51
C LEU A 107 -11.44 9.58 0.63
N LEU A 108 -12.64 9.09 0.31
CA LEU A 108 -12.80 7.86 -0.47
C LEU A 108 -12.46 8.04 -1.95
N PHE A 109 -12.81 9.19 -2.54
CA PHE A 109 -12.50 9.47 -3.94
C PHE A 109 -10.99 9.61 -4.16
N TYR A 110 -10.32 10.49 -3.42
CA TYR A 110 -8.87 10.67 -3.59
C TYR A 110 -8.09 9.51 -2.98
N GLY A 111 -8.62 8.84 -1.95
CA GLY A 111 -8.03 7.67 -1.32
C GLY A 111 -7.91 6.46 -2.24
N TYR A 112 -9.00 6.07 -2.90
CA TYR A 112 -9.00 4.89 -3.77
C TYR A 112 -10.12 4.86 -4.83
N GLY A 113 -10.64 6.04 -5.20
CA GLY A 113 -11.69 6.18 -6.21
C GLY A 113 -11.21 5.92 -7.63
N PHE A 114 -12.18 5.83 -8.54
CA PHE A 114 -11.94 5.81 -9.97
C PHE A 114 -11.32 7.15 -10.43
N SER A 115 -10.12 7.12 -11.00
CA SER A 115 -9.32 8.33 -11.25
C SER A 115 -9.34 8.78 -12.71
N ARG A 116 -9.37 7.83 -13.65
CA ARG A 116 -9.45 8.07 -15.09
C ARG A 116 -9.75 6.80 -15.90
N MET A 117 -10.24 6.99 -17.12
CA MET A 117 -10.24 6.03 -18.20
C MET A 117 -9.26 6.47 -19.30
N ASP A 118 -8.36 5.60 -19.71
CA ASP A 118 -7.51 5.82 -20.89
C ASP A 118 -8.17 5.16 -22.11
N ALA A 119 -8.24 5.88 -23.24
CA ALA A 119 -8.88 5.43 -24.47
C ALA A 119 -7.99 5.70 -25.68
N GLY A 120 -7.82 4.72 -26.58
CA GLY A 120 -7.03 4.89 -27.79
C GLY A 120 -6.41 3.58 -28.29
N PRO A 121 -5.69 3.65 -29.43
CA PRO A 121 -4.93 2.49 -29.89
C PRO A 121 -3.86 2.13 -28.85
N GLN A 122 -3.63 0.83 -28.67
CA GLN A 122 -2.62 0.26 -27.75
C GLN A 122 -2.93 0.39 -26.24
N VAL A 123 -4.07 0.95 -25.84
CA VAL A 123 -4.47 0.92 -24.42
C VAL A 123 -4.88 -0.49 -24.03
N GLU A 124 -4.02 -1.18 -23.30
CA GLU A 124 -4.32 -2.53 -22.77
C GLU A 124 -5.12 -2.44 -21.45
N TRP A 125 -4.83 -1.42 -20.63
CA TRP A 125 -5.36 -1.28 -19.27
C TRP A 125 -6.08 0.06 -19.08
N PRO A 126 -7.34 0.20 -19.51
CA PRO A 126 -7.99 1.51 -19.62
C PRO A 126 -8.47 2.09 -18.28
N TRP A 127 -8.81 1.25 -17.30
CA TRP A 127 -9.45 1.71 -16.07
C TRP A 127 -8.40 1.97 -15.00
N HIS A 128 -8.38 3.17 -14.42
CA HIS A 128 -7.40 3.53 -13.41
C HIS A 128 -8.04 4.05 -12.11
N ARG A 129 -7.39 3.73 -10.99
CA ARG A 129 -7.64 4.32 -9.65
C ARG A 129 -6.51 5.26 -9.25
N THR A 130 -6.58 5.83 -8.06
CA THR A 130 -5.62 6.81 -7.54
C THR A 130 -4.26 6.22 -7.15
N VAL A 131 -4.16 4.89 -7.05
CA VAL A 131 -2.91 4.15 -6.82
C VAL A 131 -2.54 3.26 -8.02
N ALA A 132 -1.29 2.81 -8.07
CA ALA A 132 -0.86 1.79 -9.03
C ALA A 132 -1.36 0.40 -8.63
N SER A 133 -1.61 -0.45 -9.62
CA SER A 133 -2.03 -1.85 -9.44
C SER A 133 -1.44 -2.70 -10.55
N ALA A 134 -1.07 -3.94 -10.24
CA ALA A 134 -0.55 -4.87 -11.24
C ALA A 134 -1.60 -5.08 -12.35
N ARG A 135 -1.27 -4.63 -13.57
CA ARG A 135 -2.16 -4.66 -14.74
C ARG A 135 -3.53 -4.00 -14.48
N CYS A 136 -3.61 -3.06 -13.54
CA CYS A 136 -4.86 -2.38 -13.19
C CYS A 136 -6.00 -3.34 -12.79
N PHE A 137 -5.67 -4.49 -12.16
CA PHE A 137 -6.68 -5.45 -11.70
C PHE A 137 -7.40 -5.03 -10.41
N TYR A 138 -6.77 -4.18 -9.60
CA TYR A 138 -7.34 -3.62 -8.36
C TYR A 138 -7.97 -4.68 -7.43
N PRO A 139 -7.18 -5.64 -6.90
CA PRO A 139 -7.63 -6.62 -5.91
C PRO A 139 -8.08 -5.98 -4.60
N VAL A 140 -7.57 -4.79 -4.25
CA VAL A 140 -7.90 -4.14 -2.99
C VAL A 140 -9.35 -3.61 -3.01
N GLU A 141 -10.01 -3.68 -1.87
CA GLU A 141 -11.33 -3.11 -1.61
C GLU A 141 -11.29 -2.30 -0.31
N LEU A 142 -12.22 -1.37 -0.15
CA LEU A 142 -12.39 -0.60 1.08
C LEU A 142 -13.74 -0.92 1.71
N ALA A 143 -13.71 -1.44 2.93
CA ALA A 143 -14.83 -1.41 3.84
C ALA A 143 -14.61 -0.29 4.87
N LEU A 144 -15.66 0.24 5.47
CA LEU A 144 -15.54 1.28 6.48
C LEU A 144 -16.74 1.37 7.41
N TRP A 145 -16.46 1.80 8.64
CA TRP A 145 -17.40 2.53 9.48
C TRP A 145 -17.05 4.02 9.43
N SER A 146 -18.06 4.90 9.49
CA SER A 146 -17.85 6.35 9.53
C SER A 146 -18.96 7.06 10.29
N ALA A 147 -18.59 8.04 11.11
CA ALA A 147 -19.53 8.97 11.74
C ALA A 147 -20.22 9.90 10.71
N ASP A 148 -19.68 9.98 9.49
CA ASP A 148 -20.16 10.81 8.39
C ASP A 148 -21.03 10.00 7.38
N ALA A 149 -21.30 8.73 7.68
CA ALA A 149 -22.10 7.80 6.88
C ALA A 149 -23.33 7.30 7.67
N PRO A 150 -24.28 6.61 7.02
CA PRO A 150 -25.31 5.84 7.73
C PRO A 150 -24.70 4.87 8.74
N GLU A 151 -25.51 4.45 9.72
CA GLU A 151 -25.08 3.51 10.76
C GLU A 151 -24.60 2.19 10.16
N GLY A 152 -23.57 1.60 10.78
CA GLY A 152 -23.02 0.32 10.37
C GLY A 152 -21.74 0.41 9.53
N VAL A 153 -21.35 -0.74 8.98
CA VAL A 153 -20.20 -0.88 8.09
C VAL A 153 -20.66 -1.03 6.64
N HIS A 154 -19.91 -0.38 5.76
CA HIS A 154 -20.22 -0.26 4.35
C HIS A 154 -19.02 -0.67 3.50
N ARG A 155 -19.26 -1.07 2.26
CA ARG A 155 -18.25 -1.21 1.21
C ARG A 155 -18.31 -0.01 0.28
N TYR A 156 -17.17 0.56 -0.05
CA TYR A 156 -17.07 1.62 -1.05
C TYR A 156 -17.09 1.03 -2.47
N ASP A 157 -18.04 1.46 -3.31
CA ASP A 157 -18.06 1.18 -4.75
C ASP A 157 -17.42 2.37 -5.49
N PRO A 158 -16.17 2.24 -5.97
CA PRO A 158 -15.47 3.33 -6.63
C PRO A 158 -15.99 3.62 -8.04
N ALA A 159 -16.73 2.70 -8.68
CA ALA A 159 -17.27 2.92 -10.03
C ALA A 159 -18.45 3.89 -10.02
N HIS A 160 -19.26 3.84 -8.96
CA HIS A 160 -20.43 4.71 -8.79
C HIS A 160 -20.24 5.80 -7.74
N HIS A 161 -19.13 5.77 -6.99
CA HIS A 161 -18.88 6.63 -5.85
C HIS A 161 -20.04 6.56 -4.83
N GLU A 162 -20.31 5.36 -4.34
CA GLU A 162 -21.38 5.07 -3.37
C GLU A 162 -20.91 4.12 -2.28
N LEU A 163 -21.68 4.04 -1.19
CA LEU A 163 -21.52 3.08 -0.11
C LEU A 163 -22.59 1.99 -0.23
N SER A 164 -22.17 0.73 -0.22
CA SER A 164 -23.07 -0.43 -0.12
C SER A 164 -23.05 -0.96 1.31
N GLU A 165 -24.20 -1.05 1.95
CA GLU A 165 -24.33 -1.59 3.32
C GLU A 165 -23.85 -3.06 3.38
N LEU A 166 -22.97 -3.35 4.34
CA LEU A 166 -22.55 -4.72 4.68
C LEU A 166 -23.27 -5.18 5.94
N ARG A 167 -23.29 -4.34 6.98
CA ARG A 167 -24.02 -4.55 8.23
C ARG A 167 -24.45 -3.22 8.83
N ASP A 168 -25.56 -3.19 9.53
CA ASP A 168 -26.12 -2.04 10.24
C ASP A 168 -25.91 -2.09 11.76
N ASP A 169 -25.26 -3.15 12.27
CA ASP A 169 -25.09 -3.45 13.70
C ASP A 169 -23.63 -3.43 14.18
N VAL A 170 -22.70 -2.93 13.36
CA VAL A 170 -21.26 -2.86 13.67
C VAL A 170 -20.79 -1.42 13.66
N GLY A 171 -20.15 -0.99 14.75
CA GLY A 171 -19.57 0.34 14.91
C GLY A 171 -18.04 0.34 15.05
N ALA A 172 -17.50 1.53 15.36
CA ALA A 172 -16.08 1.69 15.66
C ALA A 172 -15.60 0.84 16.84
N LYS A 173 -16.46 0.62 17.84
CA LYS A 173 -16.11 -0.08 19.09
C LYS A 173 -15.84 -1.56 18.83
N GLU A 174 -16.66 -2.21 18.02
CA GLU A 174 -16.48 -3.62 17.65
C GLU A 174 -15.19 -3.80 16.85
N LEU A 175 -14.93 -2.90 15.89
CA LEU A 175 -13.68 -2.87 15.13
C LEU A 175 -12.46 -2.60 16.02
N ALA A 176 -12.58 -1.71 17.00
CA ALA A 176 -11.53 -1.42 17.97
C ALA A 176 -11.20 -2.64 18.83
N ALA A 177 -12.22 -3.35 19.33
CA ALA A 177 -12.03 -4.56 20.12
C ALA A 177 -11.29 -5.65 19.32
N ALA A 178 -11.66 -5.87 18.05
CA ALA A 178 -10.98 -6.84 17.18
C ALA A 178 -9.52 -6.45 16.88
N ALA A 179 -9.16 -5.17 16.99
CA ALA A 179 -7.80 -4.67 16.84
C ALA A 179 -7.06 -4.46 18.18
N ALA A 180 -7.60 -4.94 19.30
CA ALA A 180 -7.11 -4.66 20.66
C ALA A 180 -6.74 -3.19 20.88
N ALA A 181 -7.62 -2.30 20.41
CA ALA A 181 -7.39 -0.89 20.26
C ALA A 181 -8.45 -0.05 20.97
N ASP A 182 -8.18 1.25 21.06
CA ASP A 182 -9.17 2.25 21.42
C ASP A 182 -9.36 3.22 20.25
N PHE A 183 -10.56 3.22 19.67
CA PHE A 183 -10.95 4.13 18.59
C PHE A 183 -11.89 5.23 19.08
N ASP A 184 -11.92 5.52 20.38
CA ASP A 184 -12.68 6.64 20.94
C ASP A 184 -12.32 7.94 20.19
N GLY A 185 -13.35 8.66 19.74
CA GLY A 185 -13.22 9.89 18.94
C GLY A 185 -12.87 9.70 17.46
N ALA A 186 -12.65 8.46 16.97
CA ALA A 186 -12.39 8.24 15.56
C ALA A 186 -13.61 8.67 14.72
N ARG A 187 -13.36 9.40 13.64
CA ARG A 187 -14.38 9.80 12.66
C ARG A 187 -14.64 8.72 11.63
N ASN A 188 -13.59 7.99 11.27
CA ASN A 188 -13.63 6.95 10.25
C ASN A 188 -12.77 5.77 10.70
N VAL A 189 -13.22 4.55 10.42
CA VAL A 189 -12.39 3.35 10.53
C VAL A 189 -12.45 2.64 9.18
N LEU A 190 -11.40 2.83 8.38
CA LEU A 190 -11.28 2.18 7.08
C LEU A 190 -10.66 0.80 7.27
N VAL A 191 -11.17 -0.22 6.59
CA VAL A 191 -10.59 -1.54 6.53
C VAL A 191 -10.20 -1.86 5.10
N VAL A 192 -8.90 -2.06 4.89
CA VAL A 192 -8.31 -2.40 3.60
C VAL A 192 -8.32 -3.91 3.47
N THR A 193 -9.13 -4.42 2.57
CA THR A 193 -9.22 -5.85 2.25
C THR A 193 -8.69 -6.11 0.85
N ALA A 194 -8.40 -7.37 0.52
CA ALA A 194 -8.01 -7.76 -0.83
C ALA A 194 -8.71 -9.03 -1.29
N ARG A 195 -9.34 -8.94 -2.46
CA ARG A 195 -9.96 -10.05 -3.17
C ARG A 195 -8.93 -10.76 -4.02
N LEU A 196 -8.39 -11.83 -3.46
CA LEU A 196 -7.18 -12.46 -3.99
C LEU A 196 -7.39 -13.04 -5.40
N GLY A 197 -8.61 -13.43 -5.75
CA GLY A 197 -8.94 -13.93 -7.09
C GLY A 197 -8.77 -12.92 -8.21
N LYS A 198 -8.93 -11.62 -7.94
CA LYS A 198 -8.76 -10.56 -8.95
C LYS A 198 -7.36 -10.53 -9.55
N THR A 199 -6.37 -11.05 -8.83
CA THR A 199 -5.01 -11.24 -9.33
C THR A 199 -4.65 -12.73 -9.46
N ALA A 200 -5.26 -13.63 -8.68
CA ALA A 200 -4.91 -15.05 -8.70
C ALA A 200 -5.28 -15.77 -10.00
N PHE A 201 -6.35 -15.36 -10.70
CA PHE A 201 -6.68 -15.94 -12.01
C PHE A 201 -5.47 -15.92 -12.98
N ARG A 202 -4.64 -14.87 -12.90
CA ARG A 202 -3.44 -14.70 -13.71
C ARG A 202 -2.16 -15.13 -13.01
N TYR A 203 -2.01 -14.78 -11.74
CA TYR A 203 -0.74 -14.89 -11.00
C TYR A 203 -0.69 -16.03 -9.99
N ARG A 204 -1.79 -16.75 -9.78
CA ARG A 204 -1.95 -17.87 -8.83
C ARG A 204 -1.26 -17.56 -7.49
N ASN A 205 -0.29 -18.37 -7.07
CA ASN A 205 0.43 -18.21 -5.82
C ASN A 205 1.23 -16.90 -5.70
N TYR A 206 1.57 -16.21 -6.78
CA TYR A 206 2.23 -14.90 -6.73
C TYR A 206 1.25 -13.75 -6.41
N SER A 207 -0.05 -13.99 -6.51
CA SER A 207 -1.12 -13.00 -6.36
C SER A 207 -1.09 -12.27 -5.02
N TYR A 208 -0.84 -12.99 -3.93
CA TYR A 208 -0.92 -12.41 -2.59
C TYR A 208 0.17 -11.36 -2.32
N ARG A 209 1.36 -11.48 -2.96
CA ARG A 209 2.37 -10.41 -2.96
C ARG A 209 1.83 -9.15 -3.61
N LEU A 210 1.25 -9.27 -4.81
CA LEU A 210 0.72 -8.13 -5.56
C LEU A 210 -0.43 -7.44 -4.81
N ALA A 211 -1.34 -8.22 -4.21
CA ALA A 211 -2.44 -7.71 -3.42
C ALA A 211 -1.97 -6.97 -2.15
N ALA A 212 -1.04 -7.56 -1.39
CA ALA A 212 -0.50 -6.94 -0.17
C ALA A 212 0.32 -5.68 -0.47
N GLN A 213 1.07 -5.68 -1.58
CA GLN A 213 1.78 -4.50 -2.07
C GLN A 213 0.82 -3.36 -2.39
N GLU A 214 -0.23 -3.62 -3.16
CA GLU A 214 -1.24 -2.62 -3.47
C GLU A 214 -1.95 -2.10 -2.20
N ALA A 215 -2.23 -2.97 -1.23
CA ALA A 215 -2.83 -2.55 0.04
C ALA A 215 -1.95 -1.53 0.78
N GLY A 216 -0.62 -1.69 0.74
CA GLY A 216 0.32 -0.69 1.24
C GLY A 216 0.24 0.63 0.49
N LEU A 217 0.16 0.60 -0.85
CA LEU A 217 -0.01 1.82 -1.66
C LEU A 217 -1.34 2.52 -1.30
N VAL A 218 -2.42 1.77 -1.13
CA VAL A 218 -3.74 2.29 -0.74
C VAL A 218 -3.69 2.91 0.66
N ALA A 219 -3.12 2.22 1.64
CA ALA A 219 -2.95 2.72 3.00
C ALA A 219 -2.16 4.04 3.01
N GLY A 220 -1.02 4.09 2.31
CA GLY A 220 -0.21 5.31 2.20
C GLY A 220 -0.97 6.46 1.54
N ASN A 221 -1.74 6.19 0.50
CA ASN A 221 -2.55 7.21 -0.16
C ASN A 221 -3.67 7.73 0.75
N LEU A 222 -4.35 6.84 1.47
CA LEU A 222 -5.42 7.19 2.41
C LEU A 222 -4.91 8.08 3.53
N LEU A 223 -3.74 7.79 4.11
CA LEU A 223 -3.15 8.58 5.19
C LEU A 223 -2.75 9.99 4.72
N VAL A 224 -2.17 10.12 3.52
CA VAL A 224 -1.85 11.44 2.93
C VAL A 224 -3.11 12.25 2.63
N VAL A 225 -4.14 11.62 2.06
CA VAL A 225 -5.42 12.29 1.78
C VAL A 225 -6.12 12.69 3.09
N ALA A 226 -6.10 11.82 4.10
CA ALA A 226 -6.64 12.11 5.42
C ALA A 226 -5.95 13.32 6.06
N SER A 227 -4.61 13.37 6.01
CA SER A 227 -3.82 14.52 6.49
C SER A 227 -4.21 15.82 5.79
N ALA A 228 -4.33 15.81 4.45
CA ALA A 228 -4.79 16.99 3.71
C ALA A 228 -6.21 17.42 4.10
N LEU A 229 -7.05 16.49 4.52
CA LEU A 229 -8.40 16.75 5.04
C LEU A 229 -8.41 17.14 6.52
N GLY A 230 -7.26 17.33 7.17
CA GLY A 230 -7.14 17.68 8.59
C GLY A 230 -7.45 16.51 9.53
N MET A 231 -7.30 15.27 9.06
CA MET A 231 -7.41 14.06 9.86
C MET A 231 -6.02 13.45 10.08
N ARG A 232 -5.88 12.69 11.15
CA ARG A 232 -4.67 11.91 11.42
C ARG A 232 -5.09 10.47 11.69
N GLY A 233 -4.35 9.52 11.15
CA GLY A 233 -4.72 8.11 11.20
C GLY A 233 -3.53 7.20 11.37
N GLN A 234 -3.77 6.05 11.97
CA GLN A 234 -2.75 5.04 12.25
C GLN A 234 -2.93 3.84 11.33
N MET A 235 -1.84 3.15 11.00
CA MET A 235 -1.92 1.89 10.25
C MET A 235 -1.88 0.72 11.23
N ARG A 236 -2.99 -0.01 11.34
CA ARG A 236 -3.06 -1.22 12.16
C ARG A 236 -2.99 -2.46 11.29
N THR A 237 -2.00 -3.30 11.56
CA THR A 237 -1.74 -4.57 10.86
C THR A 237 -1.89 -5.78 11.77
N ARG A 238 -2.13 -5.55 13.07
CA ARG A 238 -2.31 -6.57 14.10
C ARG A 238 -3.73 -6.46 14.66
N PHE A 239 -4.58 -7.33 14.16
CA PHE A 239 -5.96 -7.51 14.57
C PHE A 239 -6.32 -9.00 14.52
N LEU A 240 -7.42 -9.39 15.15
CA LEU A 240 -7.98 -10.73 15.05
C LEU A 240 -8.66 -10.88 13.69
N ASP A 241 -8.02 -11.56 12.73
CA ASP A 241 -8.42 -11.58 11.32
C ASP A 241 -9.86 -12.08 11.13
N GLU A 242 -10.18 -13.20 11.77
CA GLU A 242 -11.49 -13.83 11.68
C GLU A 242 -12.59 -12.93 12.27
N GLU A 243 -12.28 -12.24 13.37
CA GLU A 243 -13.19 -11.30 14.01
C GLU A 243 -13.50 -10.11 13.09
N VAL A 244 -12.47 -9.49 12.50
CA VAL A 244 -12.67 -8.38 11.56
C VAL A 244 -13.42 -8.85 10.32
N ALA A 245 -13.07 -10.01 9.76
CA ALA A 245 -13.77 -10.58 8.61
C ALA A 245 -15.27 -10.81 8.89
N ARG A 246 -15.60 -11.31 10.09
CA ARG A 246 -16.99 -11.53 10.53
C ARG A 246 -17.75 -10.22 10.75
N LEU A 247 -17.11 -9.21 11.34
CA LEU A 247 -17.65 -7.86 11.52
C LEU A 247 -17.91 -7.16 10.18
N LEU A 248 -17.22 -7.54 9.12
CA LEU A 248 -17.44 -7.01 7.77
C LEU A 248 -18.35 -7.90 6.90
N ALA A 249 -18.88 -9.00 7.44
CA ALA A 249 -19.66 -10.00 6.69
C ALA A 249 -18.96 -10.46 5.39
N LEU A 250 -17.63 -10.64 5.44
CA LEU A 250 -16.85 -11.21 4.33
C LEU A 250 -17.27 -12.67 4.06
N PRO A 251 -16.90 -13.30 2.93
CA PRO A 251 -17.13 -14.72 2.71
C PRO A 251 -16.18 -15.61 3.55
N ASP A 252 -16.60 -16.85 3.85
CA ASP A 252 -15.84 -17.86 4.62
C ASP A 252 -14.91 -18.73 3.75
N ASP A 253 -14.61 -18.31 2.52
CA ASP A 253 -13.89 -19.11 1.51
C ASP A 253 -12.45 -18.62 1.24
N ASP A 254 -11.90 -17.79 2.14
CA ASP A 254 -10.59 -17.14 2.04
C ASP A 254 -10.38 -16.32 0.75
N SER A 255 -11.46 -15.99 0.04
CA SER A 255 -11.37 -15.22 -1.20
C SER A 255 -11.08 -13.74 -0.98
N GLU A 256 -11.29 -13.25 0.25
CA GLU A 256 -11.06 -11.87 0.63
C GLU A 256 -10.32 -11.77 1.97
N SER A 257 -9.07 -11.28 1.93
CA SER A 257 -8.19 -11.15 3.10
C SER A 257 -8.24 -9.74 3.67
N VAL A 258 -8.24 -9.60 5.00
CA VAL A 258 -8.12 -8.31 5.69
C VAL A 258 -6.64 -7.97 5.87
N LEU A 259 -6.19 -6.82 5.37
CA LEU A 259 -4.76 -6.47 5.32
C LEU A 259 -4.37 -5.32 6.25
N ALA A 260 -5.27 -4.34 6.45
CA ALA A 260 -5.04 -3.25 7.40
C ALA A 260 -6.35 -2.65 7.91
N VAL A 261 -6.30 -2.09 9.12
CA VAL A 261 -7.35 -1.24 9.70
C VAL A 261 -6.75 0.15 9.94
N LEU A 262 -7.42 1.20 9.44
CA LEU A 262 -6.97 2.59 9.53
C LEU A 262 -8.03 3.42 10.26
N PRO A 263 -7.96 3.53 11.59
CA PRO A 263 -8.72 4.52 12.34
C PRO A 263 -8.20 5.93 12.01
N LEU A 264 -9.11 6.85 11.72
CA LEU A 264 -8.84 8.26 11.43
C LEU A 264 -9.61 9.14 12.40
N TRP A 265 -8.92 10.08 13.04
CA TRP A 265 -9.50 11.10 13.92
C TRP A 265 -9.34 12.47 13.29
N ASP A 266 -10.09 13.46 13.80
CA ASP A 266 -9.68 14.85 13.64
C ASP A 266 -8.26 15.04 14.17
N ALA A 267 -7.42 15.78 13.44
CA ALA A 267 -5.99 15.86 13.77
C ALA A 267 -5.72 16.39 15.19
N SER A 268 -6.60 17.23 15.74
CA SER A 268 -6.53 17.72 17.13
C SER A 268 -6.89 16.68 18.19
N GLU A 269 -7.65 15.64 17.82
CA GLU A 269 -8.16 14.61 18.72
C GLU A 269 -7.42 13.27 18.56
N ALA A 270 -6.64 13.10 17.48
CA ALA A 270 -5.91 11.87 17.24
C ALA A 270 -4.93 11.53 18.39
N PRO A 271 -4.87 10.26 18.80
CA PRO A 271 -3.95 9.80 19.83
C PRO A 271 -2.50 10.10 19.43
N LYS A 272 -1.65 10.36 20.44
CA LYS A 272 -0.24 10.69 20.22
C LYS A 272 0.59 9.48 19.81
N GLU A 273 0.17 8.27 20.15
CA GLU A 273 0.85 7.02 19.80
C GLU A 273 -0.19 5.92 19.54
N PRO A 274 0.19 4.83 18.85
CA PRO A 274 -0.68 3.68 18.64
C PRO A 274 -0.95 2.91 19.94
N GLY A 275 -2.12 3.14 20.55
CA GLY A 275 -2.50 2.54 21.83
C GLY A 275 -2.78 1.03 21.76
N TYR A 276 -2.72 0.37 22.91
CA TYR A 276 -3.13 -1.02 23.10
C TYR A 276 -4.17 -1.09 24.22
N ARG A 277 -5.35 -1.62 23.91
CA ARG A 277 -6.46 -1.76 24.83
C ARG A 277 -7.22 -3.06 24.49
N PRO A 278 -6.85 -4.19 25.08
CA PRO A 278 -7.56 -5.44 24.84
C PRO A 278 -8.97 -5.34 25.40
N ALA A 279 -9.94 -5.82 24.63
CA ALA A 279 -11.32 -5.90 25.02
C ALA A 279 -11.94 -7.16 24.40
N PRO A 280 -12.95 -7.79 25.05
CA PRO A 280 -13.70 -8.85 24.41
C PRO A 280 -14.33 -8.33 23.12
N VAL A 281 -14.14 -9.05 22.00
CA VAL A 281 -14.86 -8.74 20.78
C VAL A 281 -16.32 -9.13 20.97
N PRO A 282 -17.28 -8.20 20.84
CA PRO A 282 -18.70 -8.55 20.93
C PRO A 282 -19.04 -9.59 19.86
N SER A 283 -19.69 -10.68 20.25
CA SER A 283 -20.20 -11.64 19.26
C SER A 283 -21.29 -10.94 18.44
N PRO A 284 -21.13 -10.81 17.11
CA PRO A 284 -22.22 -10.30 16.28
C PRO A 284 -23.41 -11.28 16.36
N PRO A 285 -24.66 -10.83 16.16
CA PRO A 285 -25.81 -11.71 16.09
C PRO A 285 -25.59 -12.82 15.04
N PRO A 286 -26.16 -14.02 15.26
CA PRO A 286 -25.82 -15.23 14.52
C PRO A 286 -26.16 -15.18 13.02
N GLU A 287 -27.01 -14.25 12.59
CA GLU A 287 -27.43 -14.13 11.20
C GLU A 287 -26.43 -13.31 10.38
N ARG A 288 -25.36 -13.97 9.96
CA ARG A 288 -24.43 -13.43 8.95
C ARG A 288 -25.05 -13.63 7.56
N ILE A 289 -25.75 -12.62 7.05
CA ILE A 289 -26.03 -12.60 5.61
C ILE A 289 -24.73 -12.22 4.90
N VAL A 290 -23.92 -13.23 4.55
CA VAL A 290 -22.78 -13.03 3.65
C VAL A 290 -23.34 -12.50 2.36
N VAL A 291 -22.91 -11.30 1.95
CA VAL A 291 -23.37 -10.74 0.69
C VAL A 291 -22.53 -11.35 -0.43
N PRO A 292 -23.09 -12.25 -1.26
CA PRO A 292 -22.31 -12.86 -2.32
C PRO A 292 -21.88 -11.79 -3.32
N VAL A 293 -20.77 -12.06 -3.97
CA VAL A 293 -20.23 -11.18 -5.00
C VAL A 293 -20.64 -11.70 -6.35
N ALA A 294 -21.05 -10.79 -7.25
CA ALA A 294 -21.20 -11.14 -8.65
C ALA A 294 -19.85 -11.61 -9.25
N GLY A 295 -19.82 -12.82 -9.84
CA GLY A 295 -18.65 -13.34 -10.55
C GLY A 295 -17.78 -14.36 -9.79
N GLY A 296 -18.15 -14.74 -8.55
CA GLY A 296 -17.42 -15.77 -7.78
C GLY A 296 -16.08 -15.32 -7.20
N SER A 297 -15.32 -16.25 -6.63
CA SER A 297 -14.05 -15.95 -5.94
C SER A 297 -12.91 -15.64 -6.90
N GLY A 298 -12.92 -16.20 -8.12
CA GLY A 298 -11.81 -16.08 -9.08
C GLY A 298 -10.54 -16.84 -8.68
N ILE A 299 -10.65 -17.74 -7.68
CA ILE A 299 -9.53 -18.51 -7.14
C ILE A 299 -9.72 -19.96 -7.54
N ASP A 300 -8.68 -20.54 -8.13
CA ASP A 300 -8.51 -22.00 -8.18
C ASP A 300 -7.76 -22.43 -6.90
N PRO A 301 -8.41 -23.14 -5.96
CA PRO A 301 -7.80 -23.47 -4.68
C PRO A 301 -6.59 -24.40 -4.78
N VAL A 302 -6.52 -25.26 -5.80
CA VAL A 302 -5.40 -26.19 -6.01
C VAL A 302 -4.20 -25.42 -6.55
N LEU A 303 -4.41 -24.61 -7.59
CA LEU A 303 -3.35 -23.82 -8.19
C LEU A 303 -2.88 -22.67 -7.28
N SER A 304 -3.73 -22.25 -6.33
CA SER A 304 -3.44 -21.15 -5.40
C SER A 304 -3.20 -21.60 -3.96
N ALA A 305 -2.96 -22.89 -3.75
CA ALA A 305 -2.87 -23.49 -2.42
C ALA A 305 -1.79 -22.85 -1.53
N ARG A 306 -0.64 -22.44 -2.10
CA ARG A 306 0.45 -21.83 -1.31
C ARG A 306 0.07 -20.45 -0.81
N MET A 307 -0.54 -19.60 -1.65
CA MET A 307 -0.96 -18.27 -1.21
C MET A 307 -2.05 -18.37 -0.14
N LEU A 308 -3.00 -19.31 -0.29
CA LEU A 308 -4.09 -19.50 0.68
C LEU A 308 -3.55 -20.03 2.02
N ALA A 309 -2.58 -20.96 1.98
CA ALA A 309 -1.94 -21.46 3.19
C ALA A 309 -1.19 -20.36 3.95
N VAL A 310 -0.48 -19.47 3.24
CA VAL A 310 0.24 -18.34 3.86
C VAL A 310 -0.73 -17.28 4.35
N GLU A 311 -1.82 -17.03 3.63
CA GLU A 311 -2.89 -16.14 4.06
C GLU A 311 -3.43 -16.56 5.43
N ARG A 312 -3.81 -17.84 5.59
CA ARG A 312 -4.27 -18.41 6.88
C ARG A 312 -3.19 -18.45 7.95
N ALA A 313 -1.94 -18.75 7.58
CA ALA A 313 -0.81 -18.74 8.51
C ALA A 313 -0.44 -17.32 9.00
N SER A 314 -0.91 -16.29 8.30
CA SER A 314 -0.74 -14.90 8.70
C SER A 314 -1.82 -14.41 9.68
N TRP A 315 -2.84 -15.21 10.00
CA TRP A 315 -3.92 -14.79 10.91
C TRP A 315 -3.48 -14.78 12.37
N LEU A 316 -3.84 -13.72 13.09
CA LEU A 316 -3.78 -13.68 14.55
C LEU A 316 -5.14 -14.09 15.08
N ARG A 317 -5.16 -15.01 16.04
CA ARG A 317 -6.38 -15.67 16.53
C ARG A 317 -6.59 -15.45 18.01
N ASP A 318 -5.51 -15.30 18.76
CA ASP A 318 -5.54 -15.08 20.19
C ASP A 318 -5.30 -13.59 20.51
N PRO A 319 -6.15 -12.94 21.32
CA PRO A 319 -5.89 -11.60 21.85
C PRO A 319 -4.50 -11.43 22.47
N GLU A 320 -3.89 -12.47 23.03
CA GLU A 320 -2.51 -12.42 23.56
C GLU A 320 -1.46 -12.13 22.47
N GLU A 321 -1.70 -12.57 21.23
CA GLU A 321 -0.82 -12.27 20.08
C GLU A 321 -0.82 -10.78 19.68
N LEU A 322 -1.79 -10.01 20.17
CA LEU A 322 -1.89 -8.57 19.94
C LEU A 322 -1.15 -7.73 20.99
N ALA A 323 -0.61 -8.35 22.04
CA ALA A 323 0.15 -7.65 23.06
C ALA A 323 1.34 -6.87 22.44
N PRO A 324 1.63 -5.63 22.90
CA PRO A 324 2.73 -4.84 22.35
C PRO A 324 4.08 -5.56 22.47
N VAL A 325 4.82 -5.59 21.37
CA VAL A 325 6.21 -6.03 21.37
C VAL A 325 7.09 -4.79 21.42
N ARG A 326 7.94 -4.69 22.43
CA ARG A 326 8.89 -3.57 22.60
C ARG A 326 10.30 -4.14 22.63
N PRO A 327 10.98 -4.27 21.48
CA PRO A 327 12.39 -4.64 21.46
C PRO A 327 13.22 -3.57 22.17
N ASP A 328 14.40 -3.94 22.68
CA ASP A 328 15.28 -2.99 23.36
C ASP A 328 15.69 -1.87 22.39
N ALA A 329 15.49 -0.61 22.78
CA ALA A 329 15.52 0.57 21.90
C ALA A 329 16.87 0.82 21.20
N ARG A 330 17.92 0.10 21.59
CA ARG A 330 19.28 0.21 21.03
C ARG A 330 19.50 -0.61 19.76
N VAL A 331 18.62 -1.55 19.43
CA VAL A 331 18.77 -2.40 18.24
C VAL A 331 17.39 -2.69 17.68
N ARG A 332 16.94 -1.91 16.68
CA ARG A 332 15.91 -2.41 15.77
C ARG A 332 16.61 -3.45 14.88
N PRO A 333 16.31 -4.76 15.00
CA PRO A 333 17.09 -5.80 14.31
C PRO A 333 17.03 -5.61 12.79
N GLY A 334 18.19 -5.49 12.15
CA GLY A 334 18.33 -5.37 10.70
C GLY A 334 18.53 -3.95 10.15
N LYS A 335 18.21 -2.88 10.89
CA LYS A 335 18.56 -1.50 10.48
C LYS A 335 20.07 -1.30 10.73
N PRO A 336 20.86 -0.79 9.76
CA PRO A 336 22.25 -0.45 10.02
C PRO A 336 22.33 0.48 11.23
N GLU A 337 23.25 0.18 12.16
CA GLU A 337 23.60 1.09 13.25
C GLU A 337 23.81 2.51 12.69
N PRO A 338 23.40 3.57 13.42
CA PRO A 338 23.69 4.93 13.01
C PRO A 338 25.20 5.07 12.77
N SER A 339 25.61 5.13 11.52
CA SER A 339 27.02 5.32 11.20
C SER A 339 27.28 6.83 11.16
N GLU A 340 28.41 7.25 11.73
CA GLU A 340 28.84 8.64 11.66
C GLU A 340 28.78 9.15 10.22
N ALA A 341 28.29 10.38 10.06
CA ALA A 341 28.20 11.04 8.77
C ALA A 341 29.58 11.04 8.10
N THR A 342 29.64 10.63 6.85
CA THR A 342 30.90 10.62 6.10
C THR A 342 31.08 11.95 5.37
N ALA A 343 32.32 12.33 5.09
CA ALA A 343 32.61 13.53 4.29
C ALA A 343 32.06 13.47 2.84
N PHE A 344 31.54 12.32 2.41
CA PHE A 344 30.95 12.11 1.10
C PHE A 344 29.42 12.05 1.11
N ASP A 345 28.79 12.12 2.30
CA ASP A 345 27.34 12.15 2.41
C ASP A 345 26.82 13.47 1.81
N VAL A 346 25.83 13.39 0.94
CA VAL A 346 25.19 14.56 0.33
C VAL A 346 23.93 14.88 1.14
N PRO A 347 23.91 15.93 1.98
CA PRO A 347 22.75 16.26 2.77
C PRO A 347 21.58 16.65 1.87
N LEU A 348 20.41 16.07 2.12
CA LEU A 348 19.19 16.51 1.47
C LEU A 348 18.55 17.57 2.35
N ALA A 349 18.31 18.75 1.77
CA ALA A 349 17.43 19.74 2.37
C ALA A 349 16.05 19.59 1.70
N PRO A 350 14.95 19.53 2.47
CA PRO A 350 13.61 19.69 1.89
C PRO A 350 13.59 21.02 1.14
N VAL A 351 13.34 20.97 -0.17
CA VAL A 351 13.22 22.20 -0.95
C VAL A 351 11.81 22.77 -0.85
N ARG A 352 10.85 21.89 -0.57
CA ARG A 352 9.47 22.28 -0.26
C ARG A 352 9.34 22.87 1.15
N GLY A 353 9.05 24.18 1.20
CA GLY A 353 7.99 24.71 2.08
C GLY A 353 6.65 24.00 1.80
N GLU A 354 5.52 24.44 2.34
CA GLU A 354 4.20 23.89 1.93
C GLU A 354 4.16 23.73 0.39
N SER A 355 4.09 22.50 -0.15
CA SER A 355 4.17 22.29 -1.61
C SER A 355 3.07 23.08 -2.32
N ASP A 356 3.40 23.91 -3.32
CA ASP A 356 2.37 24.65 -4.08
C ASP A 356 1.36 23.72 -4.77
N MET A 357 1.70 22.44 -5.01
CA MET A 357 0.75 21.50 -5.57
C MET A 357 -0.25 21.01 -4.52
N ASP A 358 -1.53 21.21 -4.83
CA ASP A 358 -2.63 20.67 -4.06
C ASP A 358 -2.62 19.12 -4.05
N THR A 359 -2.86 18.50 -2.89
CA THR A 359 -2.89 17.04 -2.71
C THR A 359 -3.86 16.35 -3.66
N ALA A 360 -5.08 16.88 -3.87
CA ALA A 360 -6.02 16.30 -4.83
C ALA A 360 -5.44 16.32 -6.25
N THR A 361 -4.76 17.41 -6.62
CA THR A 361 -4.11 17.51 -7.93
C THR A 361 -3.00 16.48 -8.08
N ALA A 362 -2.14 16.32 -7.07
CA ALA A 362 -1.06 15.33 -7.11
C ALA A 362 -1.60 13.89 -7.21
N VAL A 363 -2.60 13.54 -6.41
CA VAL A 363 -3.26 12.23 -6.44
C VAL A 363 -3.85 11.93 -7.82
N VAL A 364 -4.59 12.89 -8.40
CA VAL A 364 -5.23 12.74 -9.72
C VAL A 364 -4.20 12.70 -10.85
N ARG A 365 -3.10 13.44 -10.75
CA ARG A 365 -2.00 13.45 -11.73
C ARG A 365 -1.09 12.24 -11.63
N ARG A 366 -1.06 11.55 -10.49
CA ARG A 366 -0.23 10.35 -10.30
C ARG A 366 -0.53 9.33 -11.40
N ASP A 367 0.53 8.95 -12.11
CA ASP A 367 0.49 7.92 -13.12
C ASP A 367 1.80 7.12 -13.14
N SER A 368 1.75 5.99 -13.84
CA SER A 368 2.92 5.13 -14.04
C SER A 368 3.55 5.35 -15.43
N GLY A 369 3.16 6.39 -16.16
CA GLY A 369 3.50 6.59 -17.56
C GLY A 369 2.69 5.69 -18.53
N PRO A 370 2.92 5.81 -19.85
CA PRO A 370 2.30 4.97 -20.90
C PRO A 370 2.78 3.51 -20.84
N ASP A 371 2.06 2.57 -21.46
CA ASP A 371 2.41 1.14 -21.46
C ASP A 371 3.86 0.87 -21.89
N VAL A 372 4.35 1.60 -22.90
CA VAL A 372 5.77 1.71 -23.24
C VAL A 372 6.37 2.94 -22.56
N PHE A 373 7.02 2.74 -21.42
CA PHE A 373 7.59 3.82 -20.62
C PHE A 373 9.04 4.11 -20.99
N LEU A 374 9.23 5.16 -21.79
CA LEU A 374 10.52 5.68 -22.21
C LEU A 374 10.76 7.06 -21.57
N PRO A 375 11.23 7.13 -20.31
CA PRO A 375 11.48 8.41 -19.68
C PRO A 375 12.60 9.18 -20.38
N THR A 376 12.45 10.50 -20.49
CA THR A 376 13.49 11.39 -21.03
C THR A 376 14.69 11.44 -20.10
N ALA A 377 15.91 11.52 -20.65
CA ALA A 377 17.14 11.67 -19.88
C ALA A 377 17.41 13.10 -19.39
N GLU A 378 16.36 13.93 -19.28
CA GLU A 378 16.45 15.28 -18.74
C GLU A 378 16.91 15.23 -17.27
N PRO A 379 17.95 16.01 -16.90
CA PRO A 379 18.39 16.08 -15.50
C PRO A 379 17.26 16.53 -14.57
N LEU A 380 17.25 15.96 -13.37
CA LEU A 380 16.37 16.38 -12.28
C LEU A 380 17.12 17.31 -11.32
N PRO A 381 16.52 18.41 -10.84
CA PRO A 381 17.10 19.19 -9.75
C PRO A 381 17.29 18.34 -8.50
N LEU A 382 18.39 18.50 -7.76
CA LEU A 382 18.61 17.80 -6.49
C LEU A 382 17.45 17.99 -5.51
N GLY A 383 16.83 19.18 -5.51
CA GLY A 383 15.64 19.45 -4.71
C GLY A 383 14.43 18.56 -5.00
N THR A 384 14.26 18.14 -6.26
CA THR A 384 13.24 17.15 -6.63
C THR A 384 13.53 15.80 -5.96
N VAL A 385 14.80 15.38 -5.96
CA VAL A 385 15.24 14.14 -5.30
C VAL A 385 15.09 14.25 -3.78
N SER A 386 15.42 15.40 -3.18
CA SER A 386 15.20 15.65 -1.75
C SER A 386 13.75 15.43 -1.35
N ASP A 387 12.81 16.07 -2.05
CA ASP A 387 11.38 15.94 -1.73
C ASP A 387 10.90 14.49 -1.90
N LEU A 388 11.28 13.83 -3.01
CA LEU A 388 10.90 12.44 -3.29
C LEU A 388 11.30 11.48 -2.18
N LEU A 389 12.52 11.62 -1.63
CA LEU A 389 13.09 10.65 -0.70
C LEU A 389 12.79 10.99 0.75
N LEU A 390 12.84 12.27 1.13
CA LEU A 390 12.56 12.70 2.51
C LEU A 390 11.07 12.55 2.86
N ASP A 391 10.16 12.86 1.93
CA ASP A 391 8.74 12.69 2.19
C ASP A 391 8.33 11.22 2.22
N ALA A 392 9.06 10.34 1.53
CA ALA A 392 8.76 8.90 1.49
C ALA A 392 8.90 8.21 2.85
N VAL A 393 9.92 8.59 3.62
CA VAL A 393 10.29 7.96 4.90
C VAL A 393 9.76 8.70 6.13
N ARG A 394 8.78 9.60 5.94
CA ARG A 394 8.12 10.30 7.05
C ARG A 394 7.54 9.32 8.06
N PRO A 395 7.50 9.67 9.36
CA PRO A 395 7.00 8.77 10.38
C PRO A 395 5.59 8.25 10.07
N LEU A 396 5.35 7.01 10.46
CA LEU A 396 4.09 6.32 10.39
C LEU A 396 3.76 5.80 11.78
N GLY A 397 2.55 6.05 12.26
CA GLY A 397 2.05 5.42 13.48
C GLY A 397 1.50 4.03 13.16
N ASP A 398 2.15 2.98 13.65
CA ASP A 398 1.72 1.60 13.46
C ASP A 398 1.68 0.78 14.76
N ASP A 399 0.98 -0.35 14.72
CA ASP A 399 0.82 -1.27 15.84
C ASP A 399 1.83 -2.43 15.87
N LEU A 400 2.78 -2.48 14.93
CA LEU A 400 3.86 -3.45 14.99
C LEU A 400 4.73 -3.14 16.21
N TRP A 401 5.14 -1.88 16.31
CA TRP A 401 6.05 -1.41 17.37
C TRP A 401 5.38 -0.46 18.37
N HIS A 402 4.11 -0.09 18.15
CA HIS A 402 3.35 0.83 19.01
C HIS A 402 4.01 2.20 19.19
N GLU A 403 4.60 2.71 18.12
CA GLU A 403 5.30 4.00 18.10
C GLU A 403 5.00 4.75 16.81
N ILE A 404 5.41 6.02 16.76
CA ILE A 404 5.45 6.79 15.53
C ILE A 404 6.90 6.91 15.11
N ALA A 405 7.26 6.23 14.02
CA ALA A 405 8.62 6.22 13.53
C ALA A 405 8.67 6.10 12.01
N PRO A 406 9.80 6.45 11.37
CA PRO A 406 10.02 6.13 9.97
C PRO A 406 9.75 4.64 9.71
N PRO A 407 9.08 4.27 8.60
CA PRO A 407 8.88 2.88 8.22
C PRO A 407 10.19 2.11 8.14
N GLU A 408 10.16 0.82 8.50
CA GLU A 408 11.33 -0.07 8.49
C GLU A 408 11.70 -0.53 7.08
N VAL A 409 12.11 0.44 6.27
CA VAL A 409 12.49 0.25 4.86
C VAL A 409 13.87 0.85 4.60
N GLY A 410 14.58 0.31 3.63
CA GLY A 410 15.69 1.01 3.00
C GLY A 410 15.22 1.71 1.72
N VAL A 411 15.85 2.84 1.42
CA VAL A 411 15.59 3.60 0.20
C VAL A 411 16.93 3.87 -0.49
N HIS A 412 17.06 3.40 -1.72
CA HIS A 412 18.25 3.59 -2.54
C HIS A 412 17.94 4.43 -3.77
N ALA A 413 18.75 5.44 -4.01
CA ALA A 413 18.71 6.27 -5.20
C ALA A 413 19.77 5.82 -6.20
N LEU A 414 19.33 5.44 -7.39
CA LEU A 414 20.16 5.03 -8.51
C LEU A 414 20.18 6.18 -9.51
N VAL A 415 21.20 7.02 -9.38
CA VAL A 415 21.30 8.35 -9.99
C VAL A 415 21.85 8.24 -11.39
N GLY A 416 21.02 8.62 -12.37
CA GLY A 416 21.38 8.66 -13.78
C GLY A 416 21.65 10.07 -14.30
N ALA A 417 20.80 11.03 -13.96
CA ALA A 417 20.95 12.44 -14.33
C ALA A 417 20.23 13.31 -13.29
N VAL A 418 20.98 13.78 -12.29
CA VAL A 418 20.51 14.70 -11.25
C VAL A 418 21.52 15.84 -11.16
N ASP A 419 21.04 17.08 -11.12
CA ASP A 419 21.89 18.26 -11.02
C ASP A 419 22.68 18.22 -9.71
N ASP A 420 23.97 18.58 -9.78
CA ASP A 420 24.89 18.63 -8.64
C ASP A 420 25.06 17.31 -7.85
N LEU A 421 24.60 16.18 -8.41
CA LEU A 421 24.77 14.85 -7.83
C LEU A 421 25.41 13.90 -8.85
N PRO A 422 26.63 13.39 -8.60
CA PRO A 422 27.26 12.44 -9.50
C PRO A 422 26.41 11.20 -9.75
N ARG A 423 26.60 10.59 -10.93
CA ARG A 423 25.98 9.30 -11.22
C ARG A 423 26.50 8.24 -10.26
N GLY A 424 25.62 7.32 -9.88
CA GLY A 424 25.99 6.21 -9.00
C GLY A 424 24.80 5.71 -8.19
N HIS A 425 25.12 4.93 -7.18
CA HIS A 425 24.18 4.33 -6.24
C HIS A 425 24.37 4.95 -4.86
N TYR A 426 23.27 5.44 -4.31
CA TYR A 426 23.22 6.10 -3.01
C TYR A 426 22.16 5.43 -2.13
N ARG A 427 22.38 5.42 -0.82
CA ARG A 427 21.41 5.01 0.20
C ARG A 427 20.97 6.23 0.99
N LEU A 428 19.68 6.36 1.25
CA LEU A 428 19.17 7.37 2.17
C LEU A 428 19.48 6.95 3.62
N VAL A 429 20.24 7.77 4.34
CA VAL A 429 20.59 7.59 5.75
C VAL A 429 20.46 8.93 6.45
N ASP A 430 19.60 9.00 7.48
CA ASP A 430 19.42 10.19 8.33
C ASP A 430 19.27 11.53 7.57
N GLY A 431 18.50 11.51 6.49
CA GLY A 431 18.24 12.69 5.66
C GLY A 431 19.36 13.06 4.68
N ALA A 432 20.36 12.20 4.49
CA ALA A 432 21.43 12.38 3.52
C ALA A 432 21.52 11.20 2.54
N LEU A 433 22.02 11.46 1.34
CA LEU A 433 22.40 10.43 0.38
C LEU A 433 23.85 10.01 0.62
N ARG A 434 24.02 8.80 1.15
CA ARG A 434 25.31 8.17 1.32
C ARG A 434 25.71 7.39 0.07
N PRO A 435 26.87 7.67 -0.56
CA PRO A 435 27.35 6.89 -1.69
C PRO A 435 27.62 5.44 -1.29
N VAL A 436 27.08 4.49 -2.05
CA VAL A 436 27.36 3.05 -1.92
C VAL A 436 28.32 2.61 -3.03
N GLY A 437 28.11 3.11 -4.24
CA GLY A 437 28.96 2.81 -5.41
C GLY A 437 28.87 3.88 -6.48
N ARG A 438 29.91 3.97 -7.32
CA ARG A 438 29.97 4.93 -8.44
C ARG A 438 29.48 4.35 -9.77
N ASP A 439 29.09 3.09 -9.79
CA ASP A 439 28.68 2.39 -11.00
C ASP A 439 27.29 2.86 -11.46
N ASP A 440 27.16 3.08 -12.78
CA ASP A 440 25.86 3.34 -13.41
C ASP A 440 25.12 2.00 -13.57
N LEU A 441 24.28 1.67 -12.59
CA LEU A 441 23.57 0.38 -12.54
C LEU A 441 22.43 0.25 -13.57
N ARG A 442 22.07 1.32 -14.28
CA ARG A 442 20.87 1.35 -15.13
C ARG A 442 20.90 0.37 -16.29
N SER A 443 22.07 0.16 -16.89
CA SER A 443 22.24 -0.82 -17.97
C SER A 443 22.10 -2.26 -17.48
N ARG A 444 22.58 -2.55 -16.25
CA ARG A 444 22.40 -3.87 -15.63
C ARG A 444 20.94 -4.09 -15.25
N LEU A 445 20.30 -3.08 -14.66
CA LEU A 445 18.86 -3.10 -14.36
C LEU A 445 17.99 -3.28 -15.60
N GLN A 446 18.34 -2.63 -16.71
CA GLN A 446 17.66 -2.84 -17.99
C GLN A 446 17.76 -4.29 -18.48
N ALA A 447 18.93 -4.91 -18.33
CA ALA A 447 19.16 -6.28 -18.76
C ALA A 447 18.39 -7.29 -17.88
N MET A 448 18.15 -6.96 -16.61
CA MET A 448 17.36 -7.76 -15.68
C MET A 448 15.85 -7.69 -15.90
N ASN A 449 15.32 -6.84 -16.79
CA ASN A 449 13.87 -6.70 -16.99
C ASN A 449 13.24 -8.02 -17.51
N VAL A 450 12.81 -8.86 -16.58
CA VAL A 450 12.37 -10.24 -16.81
C VAL A 450 10.95 -10.36 -17.39
N TRP A 451 10.10 -9.35 -17.20
CA TRP A 451 8.70 -9.34 -17.65
C TRP A 451 8.34 -8.22 -18.60
N ARG A 452 9.03 -7.07 -18.51
CA ARG A 452 8.67 -5.85 -19.25
C ARG A 452 9.86 -5.30 -20.01
N THR A 453 9.90 -5.61 -21.31
CA THR A 453 10.86 -4.98 -22.23
C THR A 453 10.46 -3.55 -22.58
N GLU A 454 9.26 -3.13 -22.18
CA GLU A 454 8.66 -1.84 -22.53
C GLU A 454 9.04 -0.71 -21.57
N ILE A 455 9.90 -0.97 -20.57
CA ILE A 455 10.42 0.04 -19.64
C ILE A 455 11.89 0.29 -19.96
N ASN A 456 12.25 1.55 -20.25
CA ASN A 456 13.64 1.95 -20.47
C ASN A 456 14.27 2.56 -19.21
N ALA A 457 14.91 1.71 -18.41
CA ALA A 457 15.67 2.10 -17.22
C ALA A 457 16.91 2.95 -17.56
N ARG A 458 17.52 2.74 -18.74
CA ARG A 458 18.79 3.40 -19.13
C ARG A 458 18.66 4.90 -19.31
N THR A 459 17.50 5.36 -19.76
CA THR A 459 17.24 6.80 -19.97
C THR A 459 16.61 7.46 -18.75
N SER A 460 16.26 6.70 -17.72
CA SER A 460 15.71 7.25 -16.48
C SER A 460 16.74 8.15 -15.79
N PRO A 461 16.40 9.40 -15.44
CA PRO A 461 17.29 10.26 -14.67
C PRO A 461 17.46 9.77 -13.22
N LEU A 462 16.44 9.10 -12.68
CA LEU A 462 16.46 8.50 -11.35
C LEU A 462 15.71 7.18 -11.37
N LEU A 463 16.27 6.17 -10.69
CA LEU A 463 15.50 5.02 -10.23
C LEU A 463 15.59 4.98 -8.71
N VAL A 464 14.52 4.51 -8.07
CA VAL A 464 14.48 4.34 -6.62
C VAL A 464 14.18 2.88 -6.31
N ALA A 465 15.04 2.25 -5.53
CA ALA A 465 14.77 0.93 -4.96
C ALA A 465 14.23 1.12 -3.54
N VAL A 466 13.12 0.44 -3.23
CA VAL A 466 12.58 0.34 -1.88
C VAL A 466 12.82 -1.09 -1.39
N THR A 467 13.56 -1.20 -0.30
CA THR A 467 13.94 -2.46 0.35
C THR A 467 13.24 -2.56 1.70
N ALA A 468 13.18 -3.76 2.28
CA ALA A 468 12.59 -3.99 3.59
C ALA A 468 13.58 -4.69 4.51
N TYR A 469 13.64 -4.25 5.77
CA TYR A 469 14.34 -4.98 6.82
C TYR A 469 13.41 -6.05 7.37
N THR A 470 13.73 -7.32 7.10
CA THR A 470 12.83 -8.44 7.39
C THR A 470 13.19 -9.18 8.67
N GLU A 471 14.43 -9.04 9.16
CA GLU A 471 14.93 -9.77 10.34
C GLU A 471 14.09 -9.51 11.60
N GLY A 472 13.96 -8.24 12.00
CA GLY A 472 13.17 -7.86 13.18
C GLY A 472 11.70 -8.26 13.09
N LEU A 473 11.09 -8.10 11.90
CA LEU A 473 9.72 -8.54 11.64
C LEU A 473 9.56 -10.05 11.74
N LEU A 474 10.49 -10.83 11.18
CA LEU A 474 10.45 -12.30 11.22
C LEU A 474 10.75 -12.87 12.60
N GLU A 475 11.46 -12.13 13.45
CA GLU A 475 11.75 -12.51 14.83
C GLU A 475 10.56 -12.19 15.76
N HIS A 476 10.03 -10.97 15.67
CA HIS A 476 9.05 -10.45 16.65
C HIS A 476 7.61 -10.55 16.18
N HIS A 477 7.37 -10.60 14.87
CA HIS A 477 6.04 -10.66 14.25
C HIS A 477 5.97 -11.71 13.13
N PRO A 478 6.41 -12.96 13.36
CA PRO A 478 6.63 -13.94 12.29
C PRO A 478 5.39 -14.18 11.41
N GLY A 479 4.19 -14.25 11.98
CA GLY A 479 2.95 -14.42 11.22
C GLY A 479 2.59 -13.20 10.35
N ARG A 480 2.96 -11.99 10.79
CA ARG A 480 2.66 -10.74 10.07
C ARG A 480 3.79 -10.26 9.17
N ALA A 481 5.00 -10.79 9.31
CA ALA A 481 6.20 -10.31 8.63
C ALA A 481 6.02 -10.15 7.12
N PHE A 482 5.35 -11.10 6.45
CA PHE A 482 5.06 -10.99 5.02
C PHE A 482 4.17 -9.78 4.71
N ARG A 483 3.02 -9.64 5.38
CA ARG A 483 2.09 -8.50 5.16
C ARG A 483 2.78 -7.18 5.49
N ALA A 484 3.36 -7.06 6.69
CA ALA A 484 4.06 -5.87 7.16
C ALA A 484 5.13 -5.39 6.16
N THR A 485 5.93 -6.31 5.62
CA THR A 485 6.94 -6.02 4.59
C THR A 485 6.32 -5.34 3.36
N GLN A 486 5.22 -5.90 2.83
CA GLN A 486 4.59 -5.34 1.61
C GLN A 486 3.85 -4.04 1.90
N LEU A 487 3.18 -3.92 3.05
CA LEU A 487 2.42 -2.73 3.40
C LEU A 487 3.35 -1.53 3.63
N SER A 488 4.38 -1.67 4.46
CA SER A 488 5.31 -0.58 4.78
C SER A 488 6.07 -0.08 3.56
N THR A 489 6.54 -0.98 2.71
CA THR A 489 7.19 -0.59 1.44
C THR A 489 6.20 0.00 0.44
N GLY A 490 4.94 -0.43 0.46
CA GLY A 490 3.87 0.12 -0.37
C GLY A 490 3.51 1.56 0.01
N VAL A 491 3.43 1.87 1.31
CA VAL A 491 3.22 3.23 1.82
C VAL A 491 4.31 4.17 1.28
N VAL A 492 5.57 3.77 1.43
CA VAL A 492 6.75 4.53 0.98
C VAL A 492 6.72 4.72 -0.53
N THR A 493 6.41 3.65 -1.28
CA THR A 493 6.30 3.67 -2.75
C THR A 493 5.21 4.61 -3.25
N GLN A 494 4.06 4.67 -2.57
CA GLN A 494 2.99 5.60 -2.94
C GLN A 494 3.38 7.05 -2.63
N ARG A 495 4.02 7.32 -1.49
CA ARG A 495 4.51 8.68 -1.15
C ARG A 495 5.50 9.18 -2.20
N ILE A 496 6.45 8.35 -2.64
CA ILE A 496 7.36 8.66 -3.76
C ILE A 496 6.57 8.97 -5.04
N SER A 497 5.54 8.16 -5.34
CA SER A 497 4.71 8.34 -6.54
C SER A 497 3.91 9.65 -6.52
N LEU A 498 3.41 10.09 -5.36
CA LEU A 498 2.72 11.36 -5.20
C LEU A 498 3.69 12.55 -5.31
N ALA A 499 4.87 12.46 -4.67
CA ALA A 499 5.90 13.48 -4.79
C ALA A 499 6.41 13.60 -6.24
N ALA A 500 6.54 12.50 -6.97
CA ALA A 500 6.88 12.46 -8.39
C ALA A 500 5.82 13.18 -9.23
N ALA A 501 4.54 12.85 -9.02
CA ALA A 501 3.43 13.51 -9.70
C ALA A 501 3.43 15.03 -9.46
N ALA A 502 3.78 15.45 -8.24
CA ALA A 502 3.88 16.87 -7.89
C ALA A 502 5.02 17.61 -8.60
N HIS A 503 6.05 16.90 -9.04
CA HIS A 503 7.15 17.42 -9.88
C HIS A 503 6.94 17.17 -11.39
N GLY A 504 5.74 16.70 -11.77
CA GLY A 504 5.40 16.40 -13.17
C GLY A 504 6.12 15.16 -13.72
N LEU A 505 6.54 14.25 -12.85
CA LEU A 505 7.19 13.00 -13.21
C LEU A 505 6.18 11.84 -13.13
N SER A 506 6.37 10.85 -14.00
CA SER A 506 5.73 9.54 -13.85
C SER A 506 6.60 8.65 -12.97
N ALA A 507 5.95 7.79 -12.17
CA ALA A 507 6.62 6.77 -11.36
C ALA A 507 6.12 5.38 -11.75
N ARG A 508 6.91 4.65 -12.54
CA ARG A 508 6.62 3.26 -12.92
C ARG A 508 7.15 2.32 -11.85
N VAL A 509 6.26 1.86 -10.98
CA VAL A 509 6.54 0.77 -10.03
C VAL A 509 6.62 -0.55 -10.81
N THR A 510 7.66 -1.32 -10.58
CA THR A 510 7.89 -2.61 -11.25
C THR A 510 8.48 -3.65 -10.30
N ASN A 511 7.97 -4.87 -10.41
CA ASN A 511 8.55 -6.08 -9.81
C ASN A 511 9.32 -6.91 -10.86
N SER A 512 9.54 -6.34 -12.05
CA SER A 512 10.19 -7.00 -13.18
C SER A 512 11.70 -6.94 -13.06
N TYR A 513 12.25 -7.62 -12.06
CA TYR A 513 13.68 -7.77 -11.85
C TYR A 513 13.97 -9.16 -11.27
N ASP A 514 15.19 -9.66 -11.49
CA ASP A 514 15.69 -10.80 -10.73
C ASP A 514 16.12 -10.32 -9.33
N ALA A 515 15.50 -10.83 -8.27
CA ALA A 515 15.74 -10.31 -6.93
C ALA A 515 17.12 -10.66 -6.38
N GLU A 516 17.72 -11.79 -6.79
CA GLU A 516 19.05 -12.20 -6.35
C GLU A 516 20.10 -11.29 -6.98
N GLU A 517 20.04 -11.08 -8.30
CA GLU A 517 20.94 -10.14 -8.97
C GLU A 517 20.70 -8.72 -8.47
N PHE A 518 19.45 -8.30 -8.25
CA PHE A 518 19.16 -6.95 -7.76
C PHE A 518 19.65 -6.73 -6.32
N ALA A 519 19.49 -7.72 -5.43
CA ALA A 519 20.05 -7.66 -4.08
C ALA A 519 21.58 -7.53 -4.12
N SER A 520 22.25 -8.33 -4.95
CA SER A 520 23.70 -8.25 -5.16
C SER A 520 24.14 -6.86 -5.65
N LEU A 521 23.43 -6.29 -6.63
CA LEU A 521 23.70 -4.94 -7.15
C LEU A 521 23.54 -3.84 -6.10
N LEU A 522 22.59 -3.99 -5.19
CA LEU A 522 22.34 -3.04 -4.11
C LEU A 522 23.24 -3.28 -2.89
N GLY A 523 24.06 -4.34 -2.89
CA GLY A 523 24.91 -4.72 -1.75
C GLY A 523 24.12 -5.25 -0.56
N LEU A 524 22.97 -5.90 -0.82
CA LEU A 524 22.12 -6.51 0.21
C LEU A 524 22.51 -7.97 0.43
N ASP A 525 22.32 -8.47 1.64
CA ASP A 525 22.53 -9.89 1.96
C ASP A 525 21.36 -10.80 1.55
N GLY A 526 20.20 -10.21 1.27
CA GLY A 526 18.99 -10.91 0.86
C GLY A 526 18.30 -11.71 1.97
N GLU A 527 18.78 -11.61 3.21
CA GLU A 527 18.22 -12.27 4.39
C GLU A 527 17.68 -11.24 5.40
N ARG A 528 18.50 -10.24 5.75
CA ARG A 528 18.14 -9.16 6.68
C ARG A 528 17.49 -8.00 5.95
N GLU A 529 17.92 -7.74 4.73
CA GLU A 529 17.35 -6.70 3.87
C GLU A 529 17.10 -7.26 2.47
N ILE A 530 15.87 -7.10 1.96
CA ILE A 530 15.45 -7.61 0.65
C ILE A 530 14.91 -6.49 -0.25
N PRO A 531 15.09 -6.56 -1.59
CA PRO A 531 14.48 -5.61 -2.51
C PRO A 531 13.00 -5.93 -2.77
N VAL A 532 12.12 -4.95 -2.57
CA VAL A 532 10.66 -5.14 -2.68
C VAL A 532 10.04 -4.44 -3.89
N PHE A 533 10.47 -3.21 -4.17
CA PHE A 533 10.05 -2.44 -5.34
C PHE A 533 11.23 -1.78 -6.05
N LEU A 534 11.13 -1.68 -7.37
CA LEU A 534 11.89 -0.74 -8.19
C LEU A 534 10.94 0.29 -8.80
N LEU A 535 11.26 1.56 -8.66
CA LEU A 535 10.56 2.67 -9.30
C LEU A 535 11.46 3.27 -10.38
N VAL A 536 10.95 3.35 -11.60
CA VAL A 536 11.58 4.08 -12.71
C VAL A 536 10.90 5.44 -12.81
N LEU A 537 11.65 6.53 -12.62
CA LEU A 537 11.11 7.89 -12.56
C LEU A 537 11.60 8.75 -13.72
N GLY A 538 10.70 9.49 -14.34
CA GLY A 538 11.06 10.48 -15.34
C GLY A 538 9.84 11.05 -16.06
N ARG A 539 10.07 12.01 -16.95
CA ARG A 539 9.02 12.54 -17.81
C ARG A 539 8.80 11.58 -18.98
N PRO A 540 7.56 11.14 -19.26
CA PRO A 540 7.27 10.32 -20.43
C PRO A 540 7.68 11.04 -21.72
N ASN A 541 8.32 10.34 -22.65
CA ASN A 541 8.55 10.88 -23.98
C ASN A 541 7.21 10.97 -24.75
N ALA A 542 6.79 12.19 -25.05
CA ALA A 542 5.47 12.54 -25.62
C ALA A 542 4.99 11.74 -26.87
N PRO A 543 5.85 11.30 -27.81
CA PRO A 543 5.41 10.59 -29.03
C PRO A 543 4.73 9.24 -28.77
N TRP A 544 4.85 8.69 -27.56
CA TRP A 544 4.38 7.34 -27.22
C TRP A 544 3.11 7.32 -26.38
N HIS A 545 2.49 8.49 -26.12
CA HIS A 545 1.23 8.58 -25.40
C HIS A 545 0.06 8.86 -26.35
N LEU A 546 -0.33 7.86 -27.15
CA LEU A 546 -1.45 7.93 -28.10
C LEU A 546 -2.83 7.80 -27.44
N ALA A 547 -2.88 7.56 -26.12
CA ALA A 547 -4.10 7.45 -25.35
C ALA A 547 -4.66 8.83 -24.95
N THR A 548 -5.96 9.00 -25.14
CA THR A 548 -6.76 10.08 -24.56
C THR A 548 -7.14 9.74 -23.13
N ARG A 549 -6.84 10.62 -22.18
CA ARG A 549 -7.21 10.44 -20.77
C ARG A 549 -8.54 11.13 -20.49
N LEU A 550 -9.54 10.36 -20.08
CA LEU A 550 -10.87 10.82 -19.67
C LEU A 550 -10.95 10.75 -18.15
N ARG A 551 -11.31 11.85 -17.49
CA ARG A 551 -11.47 11.92 -16.03
C ARG A 551 -12.96 12.08 -15.69
N PRO A 552 -13.43 11.41 -14.63
CA PRO A 552 -14.81 11.54 -14.16
C PRO A 552 -15.15 12.98 -13.73
#